data_AF-A0A3G5BIE2-F1
#
_entry.id   AF-A0A3G5BIE2-F1
#
_cell.length_a   1.000
_cell.length_b   1.000
_cell.length_c   1.000
_cell.angle_alpha   90.00
_cell.angle_beta   90.00
_cell.angle_gamma   90.00
#
_symmetry.space_group_name_H-M   'P 1'
#
loop_
_entity.id
_entity.type
_entity.pdbx_description
1 polymer ?
#
loop_
_entity_poly.entity_id
_entity_poly.type
_entity_poly.pdbx_seq_one_letter_code
_entity_poly.pdbx_strand_id
1 'polypeptide(L)' 'MKFLLVAIVLMILGLTTAIDLSNPCPKKCNINKSLNPVCVQKDDGSQQTVPNESFVRCAKSCNKNWSVVHAGKC' A
#
# COMPACT_ATOMS: atom_id res chain seq x y z
N MET A 1 -42.24 -3.08 -7.99
CA MET A 1 -41.06 -3.21 -8.89
C MET A 1 -40.03 -2.08 -8.67
N LYS A 2 -39.77 -1.65 -7.42
CA LYS A 2 -38.84 -0.54 -7.10
C LYS A 2 -37.62 -1.00 -6.25
N PHE A 3 -37.70 -2.22 -5.71
CA PHE A 3 -36.71 -2.75 -4.76
C PHE A 3 -35.55 -3.51 -5.42
N LEU A 4 -35.66 -3.81 -6.73
CA LEU A 4 -34.64 -4.58 -7.45
C LEU A 4 -33.37 -3.76 -7.75
N LEU A 5 -33.51 -2.43 -7.90
CA LEU A 5 -32.40 -1.52 -8.22
C LEU A 5 -31.48 -1.27 -7.01
N VAL A 6 -32.01 -1.33 -5.79
CA VAL A 6 -31.25 -1.07 -4.56
C VAL A 6 -30.25 -2.21 -4.29
N ALA A 7 -30.61 -3.45 -4.61
CA ALA A 7 -29.75 -4.62 -4.43
C ALA A 7 -28.50 -4.60 -5.35
N ILE A 8 -28.63 -4.03 -6.55
CA ILE A 8 -27.52 -3.97 -7.51
C ILE A 8 -26.47 -2.96 -7.05
N VAL A 9 -26.88 -1.78 -6.54
CA VAL A 9 -25.97 -0.74 -6.03
C VAL A 9 -25.14 -1.23 -4.84
N LEU A 10 -25.74 -2.05 -3.95
CA LEU A 10 -25.03 -2.67 -2.83
C LEU A 10 -24.00 -3.73 -3.28
N MET A 11 -24.20 -4.42 -4.39
CA MET A 11 -23.23 -5.39 -4.91
C MET A 11 -22.03 -4.72 -5.60
N ILE A 12 -22.18 -3.52 -6.19
CA ILE A 12 -21.05 -2.76 -6.77
C ILE A 12 -20.21 -2.08 -5.68
N LEU A 13 -20.82 -1.68 -4.57
CA LEU A 13 -20.13 -1.13 -3.39
C LEU A 13 -19.57 -2.21 -2.46
N GLY A 14 -20.07 -3.45 -2.57
CA GLY A 14 -19.59 -4.63 -1.85
C GLY A 14 -18.27 -5.19 -2.37
N LEU A 15 -17.65 -4.56 -3.37
CA LEU A 15 -16.24 -4.76 -3.68
C LEU A 15 -15.36 -4.02 -2.65
N THR A 16 -15.68 -4.12 -1.36
CA THR A 16 -14.69 -3.97 -0.31
C THR A 16 -13.79 -5.17 -0.45
N THR A 17 -12.78 -5.03 -1.32
CA THR A 17 -11.56 -5.81 -1.25
C THR A 17 -11.24 -5.94 0.22
N ALA A 18 -11.21 -7.17 0.74
CA ALA A 18 -10.58 -7.44 2.01
C ALA A 18 -9.12 -7.03 1.83
N ILE A 19 -8.84 -5.74 2.04
CA ILE A 19 -7.49 -5.21 2.10
C ILE A 19 -7.00 -5.81 3.38
N ASP A 20 -6.30 -6.93 3.26
CA ASP A 20 -5.58 -7.56 4.34
C ASP A 20 -4.62 -6.50 4.89
N LEU A 21 -5.11 -5.76 5.89
CA LEU A 21 -4.43 -4.61 6.50
C LEU A 21 -3.16 -5.05 7.21
N SER A 22 -3.00 -6.36 7.41
CA SER A 22 -1.94 -7.03 8.14
C SER A 22 -0.91 -7.71 7.24
N ASN A 23 -1.07 -7.67 5.91
CA ASN A 23 -0.21 -8.45 5.02
C ASN A 23 1.22 -7.87 5.05
N PRO A 24 2.24 -8.60 5.55
CA PRO A 24 3.63 -8.14 5.59
C PRO A 24 4.26 -8.21 4.19
N CYS A 25 3.47 -8.06 3.14
CA CYS A 25 3.84 -8.17 1.74
C CYS A 25 5.11 -7.36 1.39
N PRO A 26 5.31 -6.12 1.90
CA PRO A 26 6.57 -5.40 1.68
C PRO A 26 7.81 -6.15 2.20
N LYS A 27 7.69 -6.86 3.33
CA LYS A 27 8.79 -7.64 3.93
C LYS A 27 9.14 -8.92 3.17
N LYS A 28 8.24 -9.41 2.31
CA LYS A 28 8.46 -10.63 1.51
C LYS A 28 9.21 -10.36 0.21
N CYS A 29 9.40 -9.10 -0.17
CA CYS A 29 10.11 -8.78 -1.39
C CYS A 29 11.60 -9.04 -1.25
N ASN A 30 12.17 -9.65 -2.29
CA ASN A 30 13.61 -9.75 -2.45
C ASN A 30 14.14 -8.36 -2.85
N ILE A 31 14.41 -7.54 -1.85
CA ILE A 31 14.94 -6.19 -2.04
C ILE A 31 16.44 -6.29 -2.33
N ASN A 32 16.93 -5.51 -3.29
CA ASN A 32 18.37 -5.33 -3.46
C ASN A 32 19.01 -4.95 -2.12
N LYS A 33 20.14 -5.58 -1.77
CA LYS A 33 20.90 -5.32 -0.53
C LYS A 33 21.57 -3.94 -0.50
N SER A 34 21.50 -3.17 -1.58
CA SER A 34 21.95 -1.78 -1.61
C SER A 34 21.17 -0.95 -0.59
N LEU A 35 21.88 -0.48 0.44
CA LEU A 35 21.35 0.36 1.51
C LEU A 35 21.39 1.83 1.09
N ASN A 36 20.41 2.23 0.28
CA ASN A 36 20.16 3.63 -0.06
C ASN A 36 18.84 4.05 0.62
N PRO A 37 18.87 4.32 1.94
CA PRO A 37 17.64 4.55 2.70
C PRO A 37 16.86 5.72 2.12
N VAL A 38 15.53 5.59 2.12
CA VAL A 38 14.62 6.65 1.70
C VAL A 38 13.53 6.84 2.74
N CYS A 39 13.09 8.08 2.89
CA CYS A 39 11.97 8.45 3.73
C CYS A 39 10.69 8.36 2.92
N VAL A 40 9.71 7.61 3.41
CA VAL A 40 8.43 7.44 2.71
C VAL A 40 7.26 7.80 3.59
N GLN A 41 6.21 8.35 3.00
CA GLN A 41 4.90 8.53 3.63
C GLN A 41 4.01 7.34 3.28
N LYS A 42 3.34 6.79 4.29
CA LYS A 42 2.37 5.69 4.18
C LYS A 42 0.94 6.18 4.05
N ASP A 43 0.03 5.23 3.84
CA ASP A 43 -1.42 5.42 3.74
C ASP A 43 -2.04 6.11 4.97
N ASP A 44 -1.47 5.88 6.17
CA ASP A 44 -1.92 6.49 7.44
C ASP A 44 -1.33 7.89 7.67
N GLY A 45 -0.60 8.44 6.69
CA GLY A 45 0.09 9.72 6.78
C GLY A 45 1.41 9.66 7.57
N SER A 46 1.74 8.53 8.20
CA SER A 46 3.00 8.37 8.93
C SER A 46 4.19 8.29 7.98
N GLN A 47 5.34 8.75 8.45
CA GLN A 47 6.60 8.61 7.72
C GLN A 47 7.42 7.45 8.28
N GLN A 48 8.07 6.69 7.40
CA GLN A 48 8.97 5.60 7.79
C GLN A 48 10.21 5.56 6.90
N THR A 49 11.37 5.36 7.52
CA THR A 49 12.61 5.02 6.81
C THR A 49 12.54 3.59 6.27
N VAL A 50 12.76 3.44 4.98
CA VAL A 50 12.83 2.13 4.31
C VAL A 50 14.21 1.91 3.66
N PRO A 51 14.65 0.66 3.43
CA PRO A 51 16.02 0.37 3.01
C PRO A 51 16.43 0.97 1.67
N ASN A 52 15.49 1.06 0.72
CA ASN A 52 15.66 1.68 -0.60
C ASN A 52 14.33 1.83 -1.34
N GLU A 53 14.36 2.51 -2.48
CA GLU A 53 13.19 2.71 -3.35
C GLU A 53 12.57 1.41 -3.89
N SER A 54 13.35 0.32 -4.00
CA SER A 54 12.80 -0.97 -4.45
C SER A 54 11.80 -1.52 -3.43
N PHE A 55 11.98 -1.20 -2.14
CA PHE A 55 11.00 -1.50 -1.10
C PHE A 55 9.68 -0.74 -1.32
N VAL A 56 9.76 0.51 -1.78
CA VAL A 56 8.59 1.35 -2.08
C VAL A 56 7.82 0.79 -3.28
N ARG A 57 8.54 0.38 -4.33
CA ARG A 57 7.95 -0.27 -5.50
C ARG A 57 7.23 -1.56 -5.12
N CYS A 58 7.86 -2.37 -4.28
CA CYS A 58 7.24 -3.57 -3.73
C CYS A 58 5.96 -3.23 -2.93
N ALA A 59 6.02 -2.24 -2.04
CA ALA A 59 4.86 -1.82 -1.28
C ALA A 59 3.68 -1.42 -2.18
N LYS A 60 3.95 -0.72 -3.29
CA LYS A 60 2.94 -0.41 -4.33
C LYS A 60 2.34 -1.65 -4.99
N SER A 61 3.16 -2.64 -5.34
CA SER A 61 2.67 -3.94 -5.84
C SER A 61 1.83 -4.70 -4.81
N CYS A 62 2.00 -4.39 -3.52
CA CYS A 62 1.20 -4.89 -2.42
C CYS A 62 -0.06 -4.04 -2.13
N ASN A 63 -0.48 -3.17 -3.06
CA ASN A 63 -1.59 -2.23 -2.89
C ASN A 63 -1.42 -1.26 -1.71
N LYS A 64 -0.18 -0.95 -1.32
CA LYS A 64 0.12 0.13 -0.36
C LYS A 64 0.47 1.40 -1.13
N ASN A 65 -0.17 2.52 -0.82
CA ASN A 65 0.06 3.79 -1.49
C ASN A 65 1.18 4.58 -0.81
N TRP A 66 2.39 4.01 -0.84
CA TRP A 66 3.56 4.66 -0.25
C TRP A 66 4.22 5.60 -1.26
N SER A 67 4.57 6.79 -0.80
CA SER A 67 5.25 7.82 -1.59
C SER A 67 6.59 8.19 -0.99
N VAL A 68 7.60 8.44 -1.82
CA VAL A 68 8.90 8.92 -1.35
C VAL A 68 8.78 10.40 -1.02
N VAL A 69 9.19 10.79 0.19
CA VAL A 69 9.26 12.18 0.63
C VAL A 69 10.62 12.77 0.25
N HIS A 70 11.71 12.11 0.64
CA HIS A 70 13.07 12.48 0.27
C HIS A 70 14.02 11.28 0.37
N ALA A 71 15.20 11.42 -0.25
CA ALA A 71 16.29 10.47 -0.08
C ALA A 71 16.93 10.62 1.32
N GLY A 72 17.42 9.52 1.89
CA GLY A 72 17.92 9.47 3.26
C GLY A 72 16.88 8.96 4.26
N LYS A 73 17.24 8.95 5.54
CA LYS A 73 16.33 8.52 6.62
C LYS A 73 15.31 9.63 6.93
N CYS A 74 14.05 9.27 7.20
CA CYS A 74 13.24 9.98 8.18
C CYS A 74 13.90 9.81 9.56
#